data_AF-A0A939MFT8-F1
#
_entry.id   AF-A0A939MFT8-F1
#
_cell.length_a   1.000
_cell.length_b   1.000
_cell.length_c   1.000
_cell.angle_alpha   90.00
_cell.angle_beta   90.00
_cell.angle_gamma   90.00
#
_symmetry.space_group_name_H-M   'P 1'
#
loop_
_entity.id
_entity.type
_entity.pdbx_description
1 polymer ?
#
loop_
_entity_poly.entity_id
_entity_poly.type
_entity_poly.pdbx_seq_one_letter_code
_entity_poly.pdbx_strand_id
1 'polypeptide(L)'
;MDPFDAGQAQRGNGSTESSGREDREGEEAQWVGVLTHAVLAADDPANLGDSAPAEGGHDQMLEEWAAEEGQNPLEDRQEAVRRVNAWNQGELNLAMLRLTSLPPLPAGLHSLDASFNRLTSLPETLPDALNSLNVNGNQLVSLPALPAELALLDVWSNRLTSLPETLPAALEGLNVGNNQLTSLPEALPARLESLDVSVNQLTSLPETLPASLGSLDVGVNQLTSLPETLPTSLGRLYLNDNQLTSLPTGLLTQLGAAAEVVVSGNPLPQEMLMNLDTIQSTDGYAGPRVVFDLSETHEDQWEDAAVAPFPLETVAAESLPEAVADWLNGDPKEGDPEVVAKWQSFAEEPGAQQYADFLNGLRNTVNSGNEGFQQGVANDLRQAAANPQLRAQYFQLALDANESCADRRTLTWNGMQTARLIANVENGLYDNNEGVAALVDLGRVMFRLEAL
;
A
#
# COMPACT_ATOMS: atom_id res chain seq x y z
N MET A 1 -32.07 -15.56 38.23
CA MET A 1 -32.64 -16.81 37.69
C MET A 1 -32.17 -16.89 36.26
N ASP A 2 -31.37 -17.92 36.01
CA ASP A 2 -30.93 -18.40 34.71
C ASP A 2 -32.13 -18.72 33.80
N PRO A 3 -32.03 -18.52 32.47
CA PRO A 3 -32.84 -19.29 31.54
C PRO A 3 -32.00 -19.87 30.38
N PHE A 4 -31.05 -20.75 30.68
CA PHE A 4 -30.70 -21.87 29.79
C PHE A 4 -31.57 -23.09 30.15
N ASP A 5 -32.66 -23.32 29.43
CA ASP A 5 -33.05 -24.68 28.99
C ASP A 5 -34.27 -24.63 28.04
N ALA A 6 -34.10 -25.18 26.83
CA ALA A 6 -35.06 -26.07 26.14
C ALA A 6 -34.89 -26.04 24.61
N GLY A 7 -34.61 -27.21 24.03
CA GLY A 7 -35.15 -27.57 22.73
C GLY A 7 -34.17 -28.06 21.66
N GLN A 8 -33.69 -29.30 21.79
CA GLN A 8 -33.16 -30.08 20.67
C GLN A 8 -34.26 -30.59 19.72
N ALA A 9 -33.83 -30.94 18.50
CA ALA A 9 -34.47 -31.69 17.40
C ALA A 9 -35.23 -30.82 16.35
N GLN A 10 -35.08 -30.97 15.02
CA GLN A 10 -34.35 -31.93 14.19
C GLN A 10 -34.28 -31.40 12.73
N ARG A 11 -33.11 -31.54 12.09
CA ARG A 11 -32.81 -31.80 10.66
C ARG A 11 -33.49 -30.97 9.53
N GLY A 12 -32.63 -30.28 8.76
CA GLY A 12 -32.81 -29.99 7.34
C GLY A 12 -31.46 -29.57 6.73
N ASN A 13 -30.89 -30.43 5.88
CA ASN A 13 -29.66 -30.20 5.12
C ASN A 13 -29.74 -28.91 4.28
N GLY A 14 -28.68 -28.11 4.31
CA GLY A 14 -28.43 -27.03 3.36
C GLY A 14 -26.98 -26.58 3.51
N SER A 15 -26.13 -27.05 2.61
CA SER A 15 -24.71 -26.72 2.50
C SER A 15 -24.52 -25.20 2.42
N THR A 16 -23.74 -24.63 3.32
CA THR A 16 -23.17 -23.29 3.17
C THR A 16 -21.66 -23.44 3.06
N GLU A 17 -21.17 -23.12 1.88
CA GLU A 17 -19.77 -22.97 1.53
C GLU A 17 -19.08 -21.98 2.47
N SER A 18 -17.94 -22.41 2.98
CA SER A 18 -17.00 -21.64 3.78
C SER A 18 -15.78 -21.39 2.90
N SER A 19 -15.74 -20.26 2.21
CA SER A 19 -14.52 -19.72 1.59
C SER A 19 -14.25 -18.36 2.20
N GLY A 20 -13.14 -18.23 2.92
CA GLY A 20 -12.77 -17.02 3.67
C GLY A 20 -11.97 -17.28 4.95
N ARG A 21 -11.58 -18.53 5.22
CA ARG A 21 -10.76 -18.92 6.38
C ARG A 21 -9.41 -19.55 6.04
N GLU A 22 -9.15 -19.92 4.78
CA GLU A 22 -7.94 -20.69 4.45
C GLU A 22 -6.70 -19.81 4.12
N ASP A 23 -6.87 -18.51 3.82
CA ASP A 23 -5.71 -17.64 3.49
C ASP A 23 -5.06 -16.98 4.74
N ARG A 24 -5.75 -16.95 5.89
CA ARG A 24 -5.29 -16.24 7.11
C ARG A 24 -4.35 -17.03 8.02
N GLU A 25 -4.29 -18.36 7.89
CA GLU A 25 -3.32 -19.17 8.65
C GLU A 25 -1.88 -18.94 8.14
N GLY A 26 -1.72 -18.43 6.92
CA GLY A 26 -0.42 -18.08 6.33
C GLY A 26 0.21 -16.79 6.87
N GLU A 27 -0.58 -15.84 7.38
CA GLU A 27 -0.13 -14.52 7.84
C GLU A 27 0.27 -14.54 9.33
N GLU A 28 -0.54 -15.17 10.19
CA GLU A 28 -0.18 -15.43 11.60
C GLU A 28 1.09 -16.30 11.71
N ALA A 29 1.26 -17.28 10.81
CA ALA A 29 2.43 -18.16 10.80
C ALA A 29 3.76 -17.43 10.52
N GLN A 30 3.74 -16.27 9.86
CA GLN A 30 4.94 -15.54 9.46
C GLN A 30 5.49 -14.65 10.57
N TRP A 31 4.61 -13.95 11.30
CA TRP A 31 4.99 -13.25 12.54
C TRP A 31 5.44 -14.22 13.62
N VAL A 32 4.76 -15.38 13.73
CA VAL A 32 5.21 -16.48 14.59
C VAL A 32 6.62 -16.93 14.16
N GLY A 33 6.96 -16.93 12.88
CA GLY A 33 8.29 -17.25 12.35
C GLY A 33 9.42 -16.32 12.82
N VAL A 34 9.16 -15.00 12.85
CA VAL A 34 10.10 -13.99 13.38
C VAL A 34 10.22 -14.14 14.91
N LEU A 35 9.10 -14.35 15.61
CA LEU A 35 9.09 -14.64 17.05
C LEU A 35 9.83 -15.96 17.37
N THR A 36 9.73 -16.99 16.53
CA THR A 36 10.37 -18.31 16.79
C THR A 36 11.86 -18.33 16.46
N HIS A 37 12.34 -17.58 15.48
CA HIS A 37 13.77 -17.54 15.16
C HIS A 37 14.62 -16.81 16.23
N ALA A 38 14.04 -15.82 16.92
CA ALA A 38 14.72 -15.08 17.99
C ALA A 38 14.81 -15.85 19.33
N VAL A 39 13.98 -16.88 19.54
CA VAL A 39 13.97 -17.69 20.78
C VAL A 39 15.16 -18.67 20.89
N LEU A 40 16.02 -18.78 19.86
CA LEU A 40 17.11 -19.75 19.82
C LEU A 40 18.55 -19.19 19.92
N ALA A 41 18.73 -17.93 20.30
CA ALA A 41 20.06 -17.34 20.51
C ALA A 41 20.19 -16.66 21.88
N ALA A 42 20.20 -17.45 22.95
CA ALA A 42 20.72 -17.03 24.25
C ALA A 42 21.87 -17.98 24.64
N ASP A 43 23.10 -17.57 24.33
CA ASP A 43 24.30 -18.24 24.80
C ASP A 43 24.46 -18.04 26.32
N ASP A 44 24.82 -19.14 26.96
CA ASP A 44 25.11 -19.36 28.37
C ASP A 44 26.09 -18.33 28.97
N PRO A 45 25.82 -17.80 30.18
CA PRO A 45 26.91 -17.53 31.08
C PRO A 45 26.68 -18.23 32.43
N ALA A 46 27.41 -19.31 32.61
CA ALA A 46 27.71 -19.84 33.93
C ALA A 46 28.37 -18.76 34.82
N ASN A 47 27.77 -18.60 36.01
CA ASN A 47 28.39 -18.17 37.27
C ASN A 47 28.70 -16.67 37.48
N LEU A 48 27.77 -15.95 38.13
CA LEU A 48 28.09 -14.86 39.06
C LEU A 48 27.10 -14.81 40.25
N GLY A 49 27.60 -15.21 41.42
CA GLY A 49 27.53 -14.45 42.67
C GLY A 49 26.18 -13.94 43.19
N ASP A 50 25.64 -14.72 44.12
CA ASP A 50 24.78 -14.36 45.26
C ASP A 50 24.79 -12.88 45.69
N SER A 51 23.68 -12.18 45.42
CA SER A 51 23.19 -11.06 46.22
C SER A 51 21.73 -10.75 45.85
N ALA A 52 20.78 -11.30 46.62
CA ALA A 52 19.35 -11.01 46.50
C ALA A 52 19.03 -9.60 47.03
N PRO A 53 18.37 -8.72 46.26
CA PRO A 53 17.83 -7.47 46.79
C PRO A 53 16.36 -7.62 47.20
N ALA A 54 16.05 -7.26 48.44
CA ALA A 54 14.75 -6.81 48.96
C ALA A 54 13.46 -7.41 48.31
N GLU A 55 13.23 -8.71 48.44
CA GLU A 55 12.04 -9.40 47.90
C GLU A 55 10.69 -8.87 48.45
N GLY A 56 10.66 -8.24 49.64
CA GLY A 56 9.38 -7.83 50.26
C GLY A 56 8.68 -6.60 49.65
N GLY A 57 9.38 -5.77 48.87
CA GLY A 57 8.80 -4.52 48.33
C GLY A 57 8.00 -4.72 47.04
N HIS A 58 8.51 -5.56 46.13
CA HIS A 58 7.86 -5.83 44.84
C HIS A 58 6.56 -6.61 45.03
N ASP A 59 6.57 -7.63 45.91
CA ASP A 59 5.40 -8.42 46.25
C ASP A 59 4.28 -7.56 46.85
N GLN A 60 4.63 -6.59 47.71
CA GLN A 60 3.66 -5.66 48.26
C GLN A 60 3.03 -4.77 47.17
N MET A 61 3.83 -4.25 46.23
CA MET A 61 3.33 -3.43 45.12
C MET A 61 2.39 -4.23 44.20
N LEU A 62 2.66 -5.51 43.98
CA LEU A 62 1.81 -6.40 43.19
C LEU A 62 0.45 -6.64 43.86
N GLU A 63 0.45 -6.91 45.16
CA GLU A 63 -0.79 -7.10 45.93
C GLU A 63 -1.61 -5.80 46.02
N GLU A 64 -0.95 -4.65 46.18
CA GLU A 64 -1.60 -3.34 46.12
C GLU A 64 -2.23 -3.07 44.75
N TRP A 65 -1.54 -3.40 43.66
CA TRP A 65 -2.09 -3.31 42.29
C TRP A 65 -3.29 -4.22 42.07
N ALA A 66 -3.25 -5.44 42.60
CA ALA A 66 -4.36 -6.38 42.47
C ALA A 66 -5.58 -6.00 43.32
N ALA A 67 -5.37 -5.21 44.39
CA ALA A 67 -6.41 -4.73 45.30
C ALA A 67 -6.95 -3.33 44.95
N GLU A 68 -6.50 -2.72 43.84
CA GLU A 68 -6.89 -1.35 43.45
C GLU A 68 -8.41 -1.21 43.28
N GLU A 69 -9.01 -0.24 43.98
CA GLU A 69 -10.46 -0.01 43.97
C GLU A 69 -10.94 0.61 42.65
N GLY A 70 -12.15 0.25 42.21
CA GLY A 70 -12.78 0.81 41.01
C GLY A 70 -12.44 0.07 39.71
N GLN A 71 -11.67 -1.01 39.79
CA GLN A 71 -11.28 -1.82 38.64
C GLN A 71 -12.39 -2.79 38.20
N ASN A 72 -12.33 -3.22 36.94
CA ASN A 72 -13.37 -4.04 36.37
C ASN A 72 -13.39 -5.42 37.06
N PRO A 73 -14.54 -5.88 37.61
CA PRO A 73 -14.61 -7.19 38.30
C PRO A 73 -14.28 -8.39 37.41
N LEU A 74 -14.20 -8.20 36.09
CA LEU A 74 -13.83 -9.23 35.12
C LEU A 74 -12.32 -9.33 34.88
N GLU A 75 -11.50 -8.48 35.49
CA GLU A 75 -10.03 -8.55 35.39
C GLU A 75 -9.48 -9.67 36.26
N ASP A 76 -8.67 -10.54 35.66
CA ASP A 76 -8.02 -11.66 36.34
C ASP A 76 -6.69 -11.22 37.00
N ARG A 77 -6.72 -10.13 37.79
CA ARG A 77 -5.51 -9.52 38.40
C ARG A 77 -4.78 -10.46 39.36
N GLN A 78 -5.52 -11.26 40.12
CA GLN A 78 -4.92 -12.25 41.03
C GLN A 78 -4.16 -13.34 40.27
N GLU A 79 -4.63 -13.69 39.07
CA GLU A 79 -3.88 -14.59 38.19
C GLU A 79 -2.65 -13.90 37.61
N ALA A 80 -2.73 -12.61 37.26
CA ALA A 80 -1.54 -11.84 36.85
C ALA A 80 -0.48 -11.84 37.96
N VAL A 81 -0.84 -11.54 39.22
CA VAL A 81 0.07 -11.60 40.37
C VAL A 81 0.68 -13.01 40.52
N ARG A 82 -0.14 -14.06 40.43
CA ARG A 82 0.36 -15.44 40.48
C ARG A 82 1.40 -15.72 39.39
N ARG A 83 1.17 -15.25 38.16
CA ARG A 83 2.10 -15.44 37.04
C ARG A 83 3.38 -14.63 37.19
N VAL A 84 3.30 -13.39 37.68
CA VAL A 84 4.48 -12.57 37.98
C VAL A 84 5.32 -13.21 39.08
N ASN A 85 4.70 -13.64 40.19
CA ASN A 85 5.42 -14.27 41.30
C ASN A 85 5.99 -15.65 40.94
N ALA A 86 5.39 -16.35 39.98
CA ALA A 86 5.89 -17.63 39.48
C ALA A 86 6.98 -17.47 38.40
N TRP A 87 7.16 -16.27 37.84
CA TRP A 87 8.14 -16.02 36.80
C TRP A 87 9.55 -15.99 37.39
N ASN A 88 10.47 -16.69 36.73
CA ASN A 88 11.86 -16.80 37.16
C ASN A 88 12.86 -16.55 36.03
N GLN A 89 12.51 -16.89 34.78
CA GLN A 89 13.30 -16.67 33.58
C GLN A 89 12.40 -16.81 32.33
N GLY A 90 12.89 -16.33 31.19
CA GLY A 90 12.17 -16.43 29.91
C GLY A 90 11.01 -15.45 29.81
N GLU A 91 9.96 -15.86 29.10
CA GLU A 91 8.78 -15.03 28.85
C GLU A 91 7.83 -14.98 30.05
N LEU A 92 7.42 -13.77 30.42
CA LEU A 92 6.29 -13.55 31.32
C LEU A 92 5.00 -13.41 30.49
N ASN A 93 4.09 -14.38 30.63
CA ASN A 93 2.81 -14.36 29.92
C ASN A 93 1.66 -13.83 30.80
N LEU A 94 1.21 -12.62 30.51
CA LEU A 94 0.03 -11.94 31.06
C LEU A 94 -1.12 -11.84 30.05
N ALA A 95 -1.11 -12.63 28.98
CA ALA A 95 -2.12 -12.58 27.94
C ALA A 95 -3.49 -13.06 28.43
N MET A 96 -4.56 -12.52 27.81
CA MET A 96 -5.95 -12.94 27.99
C MET A 96 -6.49 -12.83 29.43
N LEU A 97 -5.96 -11.90 30.23
CA LEU A 97 -6.38 -11.65 31.62
C LEU A 97 -7.38 -10.48 31.76
N ARG A 98 -7.81 -9.93 30.62
CA ARG A 98 -8.73 -8.79 30.49
C ARG A 98 -8.25 -7.52 31.20
N LEU A 99 -6.95 -7.42 31.46
CA LEU A 99 -6.33 -6.35 32.24
C LEU A 99 -6.56 -4.98 31.60
N THR A 100 -6.83 -3.97 32.42
CA THR A 100 -6.92 -2.57 31.99
C THR A 100 -5.62 -1.79 32.23
N SER A 101 -4.77 -2.27 33.13
CA SER A 101 -3.40 -1.80 33.36
C SER A 101 -2.45 -2.98 33.58
N LEU A 102 -1.15 -2.77 33.36
CA LEU A 102 -0.13 -3.78 33.70
C LEU A 102 0.26 -3.69 35.18
N PRO A 103 0.59 -4.82 35.84
CA PRO A 103 1.21 -4.82 37.15
C PRO A 103 2.64 -4.27 37.09
N PRO A 104 3.24 -3.94 38.25
CA PRO A 104 4.69 -3.79 38.38
C PRO A 104 5.43 -4.99 37.75
N LEU A 105 6.34 -4.70 36.83
CA LEU A 105 7.08 -5.72 36.08
C LEU A 105 8.44 -5.99 36.73
N PRO A 106 8.92 -7.26 36.73
CA PRO A 106 10.26 -7.58 37.22
C PRO A 106 11.35 -6.87 36.43
N ALA A 107 12.36 -6.32 37.11
CA ALA A 107 13.42 -5.53 36.46
C ALA A 107 14.29 -6.32 35.46
N GLY A 108 14.44 -7.63 35.66
CA GLY A 108 15.21 -8.52 34.79
C GLY A 108 14.42 -9.16 33.65
N LEU A 109 13.22 -8.66 33.37
CA LEU A 109 12.33 -9.24 32.35
C LEU A 109 12.84 -8.96 30.93
N HIS A 110 13.00 -10.02 30.14
CA HIS A 110 13.48 -9.93 28.76
C HIS A 110 12.38 -10.12 27.71
N SER A 111 11.33 -10.90 28.01
CA SER A 111 10.18 -11.09 27.11
C SER A 111 8.88 -10.97 27.87
N LEU A 112 7.95 -10.15 27.36
CA LEU A 112 6.62 -9.94 27.93
C LEU A 112 5.56 -10.19 26.86
N ASP A 113 4.65 -11.12 27.12
CA ASP A 113 3.40 -11.26 26.40
C ASP A 113 2.24 -10.75 27.26
N ALA A 114 1.65 -9.62 26.88
CA ALA A 114 0.45 -9.05 27.48
C ALA A 114 -0.67 -8.88 26.43
N SER A 115 -0.69 -9.75 25.42
CA SER A 115 -1.66 -9.72 24.33
C SER A 115 -3.10 -10.01 24.78
N PHE A 116 -4.07 -9.60 23.96
CA PHE A 116 -5.51 -9.85 24.14
C PHE A 116 -6.05 -9.42 25.51
N ASN A 117 -5.62 -8.26 25.97
CA ASN A 117 -6.13 -7.61 27.18
C ASN A 117 -7.02 -6.41 26.80
N ARG A 118 -7.18 -5.45 27.71
CA ARG A 118 -7.94 -4.20 27.51
C ARG A 118 -7.11 -2.98 27.90
N LEU A 119 -5.78 -3.08 27.75
CA LEU A 119 -4.85 -2.04 28.12
C LEU A 119 -5.11 -0.79 27.28
N THR A 120 -5.32 0.35 27.93
CA THR A 120 -5.46 1.65 27.26
C THR A 120 -4.14 2.41 27.19
N SER A 121 -3.19 2.04 28.04
CA SER A 121 -1.84 2.59 28.12
C SER A 121 -0.88 1.55 28.70
N LEU A 122 0.39 1.67 28.34
CA LEU A 122 1.50 0.98 29.01
C LEU A 122 2.06 1.87 30.13
N PRO A 123 2.75 1.30 31.14
CA PRO A 123 3.47 2.10 32.14
C PRO A 123 4.53 2.99 31.47
N GLU A 124 4.81 4.16 32.07
CA GLU A 124 5.79 5.12 31.53
C GLU A 124 7.20 4.52 31.43
N THR A 125 7.52 3.59 32.31
CA THR A 125 8.80 2.89 32.37
C THR A 125 8.58 1.39 32.21
N LEU A 126 9.11 0.83 31.12
CA LEU A 126 9.24 -0.61 30.92
C LEU A 126 10.61 -1.09 31.43
N PRO A 127 10.79 -2.39 31.74
CA PRO A 127 12.09 -2.92 32.15
C PRO A 127 13.18 -2.65 31.10
N ASP A 128 14.34 -2.16 31.53
CA ASP A 128 15.44 -1.77 30.62
C ASP A 128 15.99 -2.95 29.81
N ALA A 129 15.93 -4.16 30.38
CA ALA A 129 16.41 -5.40 29.76
C ALA A 129 15.37 -6.04 28.81
N LEU A 130 14.21 -5.42 28.63
CA LEU A 130 13.14 -5.97 27.81
C LEU A 130 13.54 -5.96 26.33
N ASN A 131 13.58 -7.15 25.74
CA ASN A 131 14.00 -7.40 24.36
C ASN A 131 12.81 -7.75 23.45
N SER A 132 11.77 -8.37 23.99
CA SER A 132 10.54 -8.71 23.27
C SER A 132 9.31 -8.22 24.02
N LEU A 133 8.42 -7.50 23.33
CA LEU A 133 7.16 -7.00 23.87
C LEU A 133 6.02 -7.32 22.92
N ASN A 134 5.09 -8.17 23.36
CA ASN A 134 3.83 -8.41 22.69
C ASN A 134 2.66 -7.81 23.49
N VAL A 135 2.00 -6.80 22.93
CA VAL A 135 0.80 -6.14 23.47
C VAL A 135 -0.31 -6.07 22.42
N ASN A 136 -0.29 -7.03 21.49
CA ASN A 136 -1.30 -7.27 20.47
C ASN A 136 -2.73 -7.32 21.07
N GLY A 137 -3.73 -6.82 20.34
CA GLY A 137 -5.13 -7.03 20.70
C GLY A 137 -5.55 -6.27 21.96
N ASN A 138 -5.05 -5.04 22.12
CA ASN A 138 -5.35 -4.14 23.24
C ASN A 138 -6.10 -2.88 22.74
N GLN A 139 -6.13 -1.82 23.54
CA GLN A 139 -6.79 -0.55 23.22
C GLN A 139 -5.83 0.64 23.36
N LEU A 140 -4.53 0.40 23.14
CA LEU A 140 -3.49 1.41 23.27
C LEU A 140 -3.70 2.53 22.26
N VAL A 141 -3.66 3.77 22.73
CA VAL A 141 -3.76 4.99 21.89
C VAL A 141 -2.40 5.60 21.58
N SER A 142 -1.40 5.30 22.42
CA SER A 142 -0.01 5.73 22.26
C SER A 142 0.93 4.73 22.92
N LEU A 143 2.22 4.79 22.54
CA LEU A 143 3.29 4.03 23.18
C LEU A 143 4.14 4.96 24.08
N PRO A 144 4.64 4.46 25.23
CA PRO A 144 5.61 5.17 26.05
C PRO A 144 6.99 5.16 25.38
N ALA A 145 7.99 5.71 26.07
CA ALA A 145 9.38 5.49 25.67
C ALA A 145 9.70 3.99 25.71
N LEU A 146 10.24 3.48 24.60
CA LEU A 146 10.57 2.07 24.46
C LEU A 146 12.00 1.79 24.97
N PRO A 147 12.25 0.63 25.61
CA PRO A 147 13.59 0.23 26.04
C PRO A 147 14.59 0.19 24.88
N ALA A 148 15.84 0.58 25.14
CA ALA A 148 16.87 0.68 24.10
C ALA A 148 17.25 -0.68 23.47
N GLU A 149 17.15 -1.76 24.26
CA GLU A 149 17.49 -3.14 23.86
C GLU A 149 16.30 -3.90 23.26
N LEU A 150 15.16 -3.24 23.05
CA LEU A 150 13.97 -3.85 22.47
C LEU A 150 14.23 -4.22 21.00
N ALA A 151 14.22 -5.51 20.71
CA ALA A 151 14.42 -6.07 19.37
C ALA A 151 13.09 -6.40 18.68
N LEU A 152 12.07 -6.83 19.44
CA LEU A 152 10.77 -7.24 18.91
C LEU A 152 9.63 -6.48 19.57
N LEU A 153 8.79 -5.86 18.77
CA LEU A 153 7.58 -5.17 19.23
C LEU A 153 6.37 -5.58 18.40
N ASP A 154 5.40 -6.21 19.05
CA ASP A 154 4.07 -6.47 18.48
C ASP A 154 3.01 -5.64 19.21
N VAL A 155 2.42 -4.69 18.49
CA VAL A 155 1.31 -3.84 18.93
C VAL A 155 0.13 -3.95 17.96
N TRP A 156 0.01 -5.07 17.23
CA TRP A 156 -1.07 -5.31 16.28
C TRP A 156 -2.46 -5.17 16.93
N SER A 157 -3.46 -4.74 16.17
CA SER A 157 -4.83 -4.62 16.65
C SER A 157 -4.96 -3.74 17.90
N ASN A 158 -4.49 -2.50 17.82
CA ASN A 158 -4.62 -1.46 18.83
C ASN A 158 -5.35 -0.22 18.25
N ARG A 159 -5.21 0.95 18.89
CA ARG A 159 -5.80 2.22 18.45
C ARG A 159 -4.74 3.32 18.30
N LEU A 160 -3.52 2.93 17.95
CA LEU A 160 -2.41 3.86 17.79
C LEU A 160 -2.68 4.78 16.60
N THR A 161 -2.59 6.09 16.83
CA THR A 161 -2.67 7.10 15.76
C THR A 161 -1.30 7.55 15.27
N SER A 162 -0.25 7.30 16.07
CA SER A 162 1.14 7.60 15.73
C SER A 162 2.10 6.66 16.47
N LEU A 163 3.30 6.49 15.92
CA LEU A 163 4.42 5.88 16.63
C LEU A 163 5.29 6.95 17.31
N PRO A 164 6.10 6.59 18.32
CA PRO A 164 7.15 7.47 18.83
C PRO A 164 8.08 7.91 17.71
N GLU A 165 8.52 9.18 17.73
CA GLU A 165 9.44 9.73 16.73
C GLU A 165 10.79 9.00 16.71
N THR A 166 11.23 8.50 17.86
CA THR A 166 12.44 7.69 17.99
C THR A 166 12.08 6.28 18.43
N LEU A 167 12.33 5.32 17.54
CA LEU A 167 12.25 3.89 17.85
C LEU A 167 13.62 3.36 18.33
N PRO A 168 13.65 2.28 19.13
CA PRO A 168 14.90 1.67 19.59
C PRO A 168 15.81 1.28 18.42
N ALA A 169 17.11 1.58 18.53
CA ALA A 169 18.07 1.27 17.48
C ALA A 169 18.32 -0.23 17.32
N ALA A 170 18.02 -1.03 18.35
CA ALA A 170 18.12 -2.48 18.37
C ALA A 170 16.91 -3.19 17.73
N LEU A 171 15.86 -2.46 17.32
CA LEU A 171 14.63 -3.06 16.82
C LEU A 171 14.87 -3.78 15.48
N GLU A 172 14.51 -5.06 15.44
CA GLU A 172 14.64 -5.99 14.32
C GLU A 172 13.26 -6.35 13.74
N GLY A 173 12.22 -6.44 14.58
CA GLY A 173 10.85 -6.72 14.17
C GLY A 173 9.85 -5.74 14.77
N LEU A 174 9.00 -5.17 13.91
CA LEU A 174 7.93 -4.25 14.31
C LEU A 174 6.60 -4.63 13.64
N ASN A 175 5.63 -5.09 14.44
CA ASN A 175 4.24 -5.27 14.01
C ASN A 175 3.37 -4.16 14.60
N VAL A 176 2.86 -3.29 13.75
CA VAL A 176 1.92 -2.21 14.09
C VAL A 176 0.65 -2.29 13.24
N GLY A 177 0.36 -3.47 12.67
CA GLY A 177 -0.81 -3.65 11.82
C GLY A 177 -2.13 -3.47 12.57
N ASN A 178 -3.23 -3.26 11.85
CA ASN A 178 -4.57 -3.02 12.40
C ASN A 178 -4.58 -1.92 13.48
N ASN A 179 -4.14 -0.72 13.07
CA ASN A 179 -4.13 0.49 13.89
C ASN A 179 -4.75 1.66 13.10
N GLN A 180 -4.50 2.90 13.53
CA GLN A 180 -5.03 4.12 12.91
C GLN A 180 -3.90 5.06 12.48
N LEU A 181 -2.74 4.50 12.11
CA LEU A 181 -1.57 5.28 11.71
C LEU A 181 -1.82 5.95 10.36
N THR A 182 -1.54 7.24 10.27
CA THR A 182 -1.59 8.01 9.01
C THR A 182 -0.20 8.23 8.40
N SER A 183 0.86 8.04 9.20
CA SER A 183 2.25 8.19 8.78
C SER A 183 3.18 7.34 9.66
N LEU A 184 4.36 7.02 9.13
CA LEU A 184 5.47 6.44 9.87
C LEU A 184 6.52 7.51 10.23
N PRO A 185 7.37 7.29 11.25
CA PRO A 185 8.54 8.12 11.48
C PRO A 185 9.44 8.16 10.24
N GLU A 186 10.05 9.32 9.94
CA GLU A 186 10.95 9.46 8.78
C GLU A 186 12.18 8.54 8.89
N ALA A 187 12.67 8.32 10.12
CA ALA A 187 13.82 7.47 10.40
C ALA A 187 13.36 6.18 11.09
N LEU A 188 13.39 5.08 10.36
CA LEU A 188 13.21 3.73 10.90
C LEU A 188 14.56 3.15 11.39
N PRO A 189 14.55 2.24 12.37
CA PRO A 189 15.78 1.61 12.88
C PRO A 189 16.57 0.91 11.78
N ALA A 190 17.89 1.15 11.75
CA ALA A 190 18.78 0.63 10.71
C ALA A 190 18.96 -0.91 10.74
N ARG A 191 18.53 -1.57 11.82
CA ARG A 191 18.54 -3.03 12.01
C ARG A 191 17.19 -3.68 11.72
N LEU A 192 16.17 -2.91 11.35
CA LEU A 192 14.83 -3.45 11.16
C LEU A 192 14.82 -4.42 9.97
N GLU A 193 14.44 -5.67 10.23
CA GLU A 193 14.39 -6.76 9.25
C GLU A 193 12.95 -7.06 8.82
N SER A 194 11.98 -6.88 9.71
CA SER A 194 10.56 -7.12 9.44
C SER A 194 9.70 -5.95 9.92
N LEU A 195 8.86 -5.42 9.02
CA LEU A 195 7.90 -4.36 9.31
C LEU A 195 6.52 -4.74 8.77
N ASP A 196 5.53 -4.80 9.66
CA ASP A 196 4.11 -4.91 9.30
C ASP A 196 3.38 -3.67 9.79
N VAL A 197 2.86 -2.92 8.83
CA VAL A 197 2.03 -1.74 9.03
C VAL A 197 0.69 -1.91 8.30
N SER A 198 0.28 -3.16 8.04
CA SER A 198 -0.96 -3.50 7.35
C SER A 198 -2.19 -2.96 8.08
N VAL A 199 -3.30 -2.79 7.38
CA VAL A 199 -4.59 -2.36 7.98
C VAL A 199 -4.40 -1.06 8.78
N ASN A 200 -3.91 -0.03 8.10
CA ASN A 200 -3.74 1.33 8.65
C ASN A 200 -4.32 2.36 7.67
N GLN A 201 -3.97 3.63 7.82
CA GLN A 201 -4.42 4.74 6.98
C GLN A 201 -3.23 5.48 6.35
N LEU A 202 -2.14 4.76 6.07
CA LEU A 202 -0.94 5.35 5.48
C LEU A 202 -1.20 5.79 4.04
N THR A 203 -0.82 7.01 3.71
CA THR A 203 -0.90 7.55 2.33
C THR A 203 0.44 7.50 1.60
N SER A 204 1.54 7.39 2.34
CA SER A 204 2.90 7.28 1.81
C SER A 204 3.81 6.54 2.81
N LEU A 205 4.92 6.02 2.30
CA LEU A 205 6.02 5.48 3.10
C LEU A 205 7.15 6.52 3.22
N PRO A 206 8.07 6.40 4.21
CA PRO A 206 9.30 7.17 4.23
C PRO A 206 10.11 6.97 2.94
N GLU A 207 10.74 8.04 2.44
CA GLU A 207 11.55 7.98 1.21
C GLU A 207 12.72 6.98 1.32
N THR A 208 13.26 6.81 2.53
CA THR A 208 14.35 5.88 2.80
C THR A 208 13.89 4.79 3.77
N LEU A 209 13.85 3.55 3.28
CA LEU A 209 13.62 2.37 4.10
C LEU A 209 14.95 1.76 4.57
N PRO A 210 15.00 1.07 5.73
CA PRO A 210 16.21 0.41 6.22
C PRO A 210 16.76 -0.60 5.23
N ALA A 211 18.08 -0.57 5.01
CA ALA A 211 18.74 -1.50 4.09
C ALA A 211 18.73 -2.96 4.57
N SER A 212 18.43 -3.22 5.85
CA SER A 212 18.27 -4.54 6.44
C SER A 212 16.89 -5.16 6.19
N LEU A 213 15.91 -4.39 5.71
CA LEU A 213 14.52 -4.81 5.66
C LEU A 213 14.32 -5.96 4.66
N GLY A 214 14.00 -7.15 5.18
CA GLY A 214 13.75 -8.36 4.41
C GLY A 214 12.26 -8.62 4.15
N SER A 215 11.38 -8.12 5.02
CA SER A 215 9.93 -8.26 4.89
C SER A 215 9.24 -6.92 5.18
N LEU A 216 8.37 -6.51 4.26
CA LEU A 216 7.52 -5.33 4.42
C LEU A 216 6.08 -5.66 4.07
N ASP A 217 5.18 -5.50 5.04
CA ASP A 217 3.74 -5.58 4.82
C ASP A 217 3.11 -4.20 5.02
N VAL A 218 2.53 -3.66 3.96
CA VAL A 218 1.78 -2.40 3.95
C VAL A 218 0.37 -2.61 3.38
N GLY A 219 -0.14 -3.85 3.39
CA GLY A 219 -1.45 -4.18 2.84
C GLY A 219 -2.58 -3.43 3.53
N VAL A 220 -3.71 -3.23 2.84
CA VAL A 220 -4.90 -2.55 3.37
C VAL A 220 -4.56 -1.16 3.94
N ASN A 221 -4.03 -0.29 3.08
CA ASN A 221 -3.69 1.11 3.38
C ASN A 221 -4.24 2.03 2.28
N GLN A 222 -3.76 3.28 2.23
CA GLN A 222 -4.18 4.29 1.24
C GLN A 222 -2.97 4.78 0.42
N LEU A 223 -1.96 3.93 0.22
CA LEU A 223 -0.74 4.29 -0.49
C LEU A 223 -1.06 4.60 -1.95
N THR A 224 -0.64 5.78 -2.41
CA THR A 224 -0.82 6.20 -3.82
C THR A 224 0.43 5.96 -4.67
N SER A 225 1.59 5.86 -4.02
CA SER A 225 2.88 5.57 -4.64
C SER A 225 3.82 4.86 -3.67
N LEU A 226 4.92 4.33 -4.21
CA LEU A 226 6.02 3.75 -3.45
C LEU A 226 7.30 4.56 -3.63
N PRO A 227 8.24 4.48 -2.68
CA PRO A 227 9.59 5.01 -2.87
C PRO A 227 10.25 4.42 -4.12
N GLU A 228 10.95 5.25 -4.90
CA GLU A 228 11.66 4.80 -6.12
C GLU A 228 12.79 3.81 -5.82
N THR A 229 13.36 3.89 -4.61
CA THR A 229 14.42 2.99 -4.14
C THR A 229 13.92 2.12 -3.01
N LEU A 230 13.80 0.82 -3.28
CA LEU A 230 13.46 -0.21 -2.31
C LEU A 230 14.74 -0.92 -1.83
N PRO A 231 14.81 -1.38 -0.56
CA PRO A 231 15.92 -2.19 -0.08
C PRO A 231 16.08 -3.47 -0.91
N THR A 232 17.30 -3.74 -1.37
CA THR A 232 17.60 -4.94 -2.17
C THR A 232 17.55 -6.25 -1.35
N SER A 233 17.50 -6.12 -0.02
CA SER A 233 17.30 -7.22 0.93
C SER A 233 15.85 -7.69 1.01
N LEU A 234 14.88 -6.93 0.49
CA LEU A 234 13.47 -7.30 0.51
C LEU A 234 13.25 -8.62 -0.25
N GLY A 235 12.83 -9.64 0.50
CA GLY A 235 12.35 -10.90 -0.01
C GLY A 235 10.82 -10.98 -0.03
N ARG A 236 10.12 -10.15 0.75
CA ARG A 236 8.66 -10.10 0.77
C ARG A 236 8.17 -8.66 0.85
N LEU A 237 7.24 -8.32 -0.04
CA LEU A 237 6.64 -7.01 -0.13
C LEU A 237 5.13 -7.15 -0.39
N TYR A 238 4.32 -6.95 0.64
CA TYR A 238 2.86 -6.99 0.54
C TYR A 238 2.31 -5.58 0.39
N LEU A 239 1.70 -5.31 -0.76
CA LEU A 239 1.15 -4.02 -1.17
C LEU A 239 -0.35 -4.10 -1.43
N ASN A 240 -0.99 -5.23 -1.11
CA ASN A 240 -2.38 -5.47 -1.49
C ASN A 240 -3.33 -4.43 -0.90
N ASP A 241 -4.47 -4.21 -1.56
CA ASP A 241 -5.54 -3.34 -1.07
C ASP A 241 -5.05 -1.92 -0.73
N ASN A 242 -4.41 -1.29 -1.71
CA ASN A 242 -3.93 0.09 -1.65
C ASN A 242 -4.49 0.91 -2.82
N GLN A 243 -4.01 2.13 -3.01
CA GLN A 243 -4.43 3.04 -4.09
C GLN A 243 -3.32 3.24 -5.14
N LEU A 244 -2.45 2.25 -5.30
CA LEU A 244 -1.34 2.33 -6.25
C LEU A 244 -1.87 2.34 -7.68
N THR A 245 -1.47 3.34 -8.45
CA THR A 245 -1.78 3.46 -9.89
C THR A 245 -0.56 3.14 -10.77
N SER A 246 0.61 3.00 -10.15
CA SER A 246 1.85 2.63 -10.80
C SER A 246 2.78 1.94 -9.80
N LEU A 247 3.82 1.30 -10.32
CA LEU A 247 4.90 0.73 -9.53
C LEU A 247 6.23 1.38 -9.91
N PRO A 248 7.23 1.41 -9.00
CA PRO A 248 8.55 1.96 -9.31
C PRO A 248 9.17 1.29 -10.53
N THR A 249 9.78 2.10 -11.41
CA THR A 249 10.33 1.60 -12.69
C THR A 249 11.43 0.54 -12.45
N GLY A 250 12.15 0.67 -11.33
CA GLY A 250 13.21 -0.26 -10.96
C GLY A 250 12.75 -1.52 -10.22
N LEU A 251 11.46 -1.69 -9.90
CA LEU A 251 10.96 -2.77 -9.04
C LEU A 251 11.47 -4.15 -9.49
N LEU A 252 11.35 -4.45 -10.79
CA LEU A 252 11.72 -5.73 -11.36
C LEU A 252 13.24 -5.99 -11.43
N THR A 253 14.05 -4.94 -11.23
CA THR A 253 15.52 -5.00 -11.31
C THR A 253 16.21 -4.81 -9.96
N GLN A 254 15.53 -4.19 -8.99
CA GLN A 254 16.06 -3.94 -7.65
C GLN A 254 15.94 -5.19 -6.76
N LEU A 255 14.85 -5.94 -6.91
CA LEU A 255 14.57 -7.12 -6.12
C LEU A 255 15.07 -8.39 -6.82
N GLY A 256 15.52 -9.36 -6.03
CA GLY A 256 16.03 -10.63 -6.54
C GLY A 256 14.91 -11.61 -6.94
N ALA A 257 15.27 -12.66 -7.68
CA ALA A 257 14.34 -13.71 -8.11
C ALA A 257 13.59 -14.45 -7.00
N ALA A 258 14.12 -14.43 -5.77
CA ALA A 258 13.48 -15.02 -4.60
C ALA A 258 12.46 -14.09 -3.93
N ALA A 259 12.39 -12.82 -4.35
CA ALA A 259 11.49 -11.86 -3.74
C ALA A 259 10.06 -12.04 -4.26
N GLU A 260 9.11 -11.90 -3.37
CA GLU A 260 7.67 -11.95 -3.64
C GLU A 260 7.05 -10.58 -3.40
N VAL A 261 6.30 -10.08 -4.36
CA VAL A 261 5.63 -8.78 -4.33
C VAL A 261 4.15 -8.99 -4.60
N VAL A 262 3.28 -8.69 -3.65
CA VAL A 262 1.82 -8.86 -3.81
C VAL A 262 1.18 -7.50 -4.03
N VAL A 263 0.52 -7.28 -5.17
CA VAL A 263 -0.09 -5.99 -5.55
C VAL A 263 -1.60 -6.07 -5.83
N SER A 264 -2.24 -7.20 -5.52
CA SER A 264 -3.70 -7.39 -5.63
C SER A 264 -4.51 -6.26 -4.97
N GLY A 265 -5.71 -5.98 -5.44
CA GLY A 265 -6.56 -4.94 -4.83
C GLY A 265 -6.04 -3.50 -4.99
N ASN A 266 -5.15 -3.25 -5.95
CA ASN A 266 -4.72 -1.90 -6.33
C ASN A 266 -5.32 -1.49 -7.68
N PRO A 267 -5.63 -0.20 -7.90
CA PRO A 267 -6.10 0.33 -9.19
C PRO A 267 -4.96 0.45 -10.23
N LEU A 268 -4.22 -0.64 -10.43
CA LEU A 268 -3.15 -0.74 -11.41
C LEU A 268 -3.74 -0.88 -12.82
N PRO A 269 -3.21 -0.18 -13.83
CA PRO A 269 -3.67 -0.31 -15.21
C PRO A 269 -3.56 -1.75 -15.70
N GLN A 270 -4.61 -2.24 -16.37
CA GLN A 270 -4.65 -3.61 -16.90
C GLN A 270 -3.47 -3.90 -17.85
N GLU A 271 -3.09 -2.93 -18.67
CA GLU A 271 -1.90 -3.02 -19.53
C GLU A 271 -0.62 -3.32 -18.71
N MET A 272 -0.46 -2.68 -17.56
CA MET A 272 0.68 -2.91 -16.67
C MET A 272 0.66 -4.33 -16.10
N LEU A 273 -0.52 -4.83 -15.71
CA LEU A 273 -0.67 -6.20 -15.21
C LEU A 273 -0.36 -7.24 -16.30
N MET A 274 -0.83 -7.04 -17.53
CA MET A 274 -0.49 -7.90 -18.68
C MET A 274 1.02 -7.89 -18.99
N ASN A 275 1.65 -6.71 -18.91
CA ASN A 275 3.09 -6.59 -19.11
C ASN A 275 3.86 -7.33 -18.00
N LEU A 276 3.43 -7.20 -16.75
CA LEU A 276 4.02 -7.95 -15.64
C LEU A 276 3.85 -9.46 -15.81
N ASP A 277 2.69 -9.93 -16.26
CA ASP A 277 2.43 -11.36 -16.54
C ASP A 277 3.35 -11.89 -17.66
N THR A 278 3.48 -11.13 -18.74
CA THR A 278 4.33 -11.46 -19.88
C THR A 278 5.81 -11.50 -19.50
N ILE A 279 6.29 -10.50 -18.76
CA ILE A 279 7.68 -10.41 -18.31
C ILE A 279 8.03 -11.59 -17.40
N GLN A 280 7.15 -11.89 -16.44
CA GLN A 280 7.36 -13.00 -15.51
C GLN A 280 7.32 -14.38 -16.19
N SER A 281 6.58 -14.50 -17.29
CA SER A 281 6.51 -15.72 -18.11
C SER A 281 7.66 -15.87 -19.12
N THR A 282 8.55 -14.88 -19.21
CA THR A 282 9.66 -14.90 -20.17
C THR A 282 10.80 -15.80 -19.69
N ASP A 283 11.30 -16.65 -20.59
CA ASP A 283 12.48 -17.47 -20.34
C ASP A 283 13.68 -16.62 -19.92
N GLY A 284 14.23 -16.89 -18.74
CA GLY A 284 15.39 -16.17 -18.20
C GLY A 284 15.05 -14.92 -17.38
N TYR A 285 13.77 -14.68 -17.06
CA TYR A 285 13.38 -13.70 -16.05
C TYR A 285 14.06 -14.00 -14.70
N ALA A 286 14.71 -13.00 -14.12
CA ALA A 286 15.47 -13.10 -12.87
C ALA A 286 15.07 -12.05 -11.83
N GLY A 287 13.94 -11.36 -12.06
CA GLY A 287 13.36 -10.40 -11.13
C GLY A 287 12.36 -11.05 -10.16
N PRO A 288 11.73 -10.26 -9.28
CA PRO A 288 10.79 -10.73 -8.26
C PRO A 288 9.54 -11.38 -8.85
N ARG A 289 8.94 -12.31 -8.11
CA ARG A 289 7.58 -12.79 -8.40
C ARG A 289 6.58 -11.72 -7.97
N VAL A 290 5.84 -11.15 -8.93
CA VAL A 290 4.77 -10.19 -8.70
C VAL A 290 3.41 -10.88 -8.82
N VAL A 291 2.65 -10.89 -7.74
CA VAL A 291 1.34 -11.53 -7.60
C VAL A 291 0.24 -10.47 -7.68
N PHE A 292 -0.74 -10.69 -8.55
CA PHE A 292 -1.90 -9.82 -8.75
C PHE A 292 -3.07 -10.63 -9.29
N ASP A 293 -4.28 -10.10 -9.13
CA ASP A 293 -5.50 -10.70 -9.67
C ASP A 293 -5.82 -10.12 -11.06
N LEU A 294 -5.90 -11.00 -12.05
CA LEU A 294 -6.37 -10.66 -13.40
C LEU A 294 -7.90 -10.72 -13.51
N SER A 295 -8.61 -11.09 -12.43
CA SER A 295 -10.03 -11.46 -12.47
C SER A 295 -11.02 -10.40 -11.99
N GLU A 296 -10.62 -9.18 -11.64
CA GLU A 296 -11.59 -8.12 -11.31
C GLU A 296 -12.17 -7.44 -12.56
N THR A 297 -12.80 -8.24 -13.41
CA THR A 297 -13.93 -7.77 -14.21
C THR A 297 -15.20 -8.20 -13.49
N HIS A 298 -15.87 -7.26 -12.83
CA HIS A 298 -17.29 -7.44 -12.49
C HIS A 298 -18.09 -7.43 -13.79
N GLU A 299 -18.09 -8.55 -14.52
CA GLU A 299 -19.13 -8.87 -15.51
C GLU A 299 -20.03 -10.05 -15.08
N ASP A 300 -19.71 -10.76 -13.99
CA ASP A 300 -20.51 -11.89 -13.54
C ASP A 300 -21.17 -11.65 -12.17
N GLN A 301 -22.36 -11.03 -12.18
CA GLN A 301 -23.52 -11.37 -11.32
C GLN A 301 -24.70 -10.39 -11.50
N TRP A 302 -25.45 -10.57 -12.59
CA TRP A 302 -26.88 -10.23 -12.64
C TRP A 302 -27.60 -11.16 -13.62
N GLU A 303 -27.67 -12.45 -13.29
CA GLU A 303 -28.75 -13.30 -13.79
C GLU A 303 -29.89 -13.31 -12.77
N ASP A 304 -31.12 -13.15 -13.29
CA ASP A 304 -32.42 -13.15 -12.60
C ASP A 304 -32.88 -11.86 -11.87
N ALA A 305 -33.40 -10.92 -12.65
CA ALA A 305 -34.77 -10.43 -12.43
C ALA A 305 -35.32 -9.76 -13.70
N ALA A 306 -36.35 -10.36 -14.29
CA ALA A 306 -37.12 -9.80 -15.38
C ALA A 306 -37.70 -8.42 -15.01
N VAL A 307 -37.14 -7.35 -15.58
CA VAL A 307 -37.78 -6.04 -15.67
C VAL A 307 -37.82 -5.63 -17.14
N ALA A 308 -39.01 -5.26 -17.59
CA ALA A 308 -39.34 -4.94 -18.98
C ALA A 308 -38.46 -3.82 -19.59
N PRO A 309 -38.26 -3.82 -20.92
CA PRO A 309 -37.26 -2.98 -21.56
C PRO A 309 -37.72 -1.51 -21.57
N PHE A 310 -36.95 -0.64 -20.90
CA PHE A 310 -36.99 0.79 -21.16
C PHE A 310 -36.06 1.14 -22.34
N PRO A 311 -36.38 2.17 -23.15
CA PRO A 311 -35.76 2.38 -24.44
C PRO A 311 -34.32 2.87 -24.26
N LEU A 312 -33.41 2.29 -25.04
CA LEU A 312 -32.03 2.74 -25.21
C LEU A 312 -32.04 4.18 -25.75
N GLU A 313 -31.66 5.15 -24.91
CA GLU A 313 -31.10 6.40 -25.40
C GLU A 313 -29.69 6.08 -25.92
N THR A 314 -29.55 6.06 -27.23
CA THR A 314 -28.27 6.13 -27.93
C THR A 314 -27.57 7.41 -27.50
N VAL A 315 -26.49 7.30 -26.72
CA VAL A 315 -25.60 8.43 -26.42
C VAL A 315 -25.05 8.93 -27.76
N ALA A 316 -25.40 10.16 -28.13
CA ALA A 316 -24.96 10.76 -29.39
C ALA A 316 -23.44 10.98 -29.34
N ALA A 317 -22.74 10.63 -30.43
CA ALA A 317 -21.33 10.92 -30.60
C ALA A 317 -21.11 12.45 -30.52
N GLU A 318 -20.30 12.89 -29.56
CA GLU A 318 -19.92 14.30 -29.42
C GLU A 318 -19.09 14.76 -30.64
N SER A 319 -19.30 16.01 -31.05
CA SER A 319 -18.60 16.58 -32.20
C SER A 319 -17.17 16.99 -31.83
N LEU A 320 -16.23 16.97 -32.80
CA LEU A 320 -14.83 17.37 -32.56
C LEU A 320 -14.66 18.71 -31.82
N PRO A 321 -15.43 19.77 -32.13
CA PRO A 321 -15.31 21.05 -31.41
C PRO A 321 -15.75 20.96 -29.94
N GLU A 322 -16.71 20.08 -29.61
CA GLU A 322 -17.16 19.86 -28.24
C GLU A 322 -16.10 19.09 -27.43
N ALA A 323 -15.55 18.02 -28.00
CA ALA A 323 -14.45 17.26 -27.39
C ALA A 323 -13.22 18.15 -27.11
N VAL A 324 -12.88 19.06 -28.05
CA VAL A 324 -11.78 20.03 -27.87
C VAL A 324 -12.10 21.08 -26.81
N ALA A 325 -13.33 21.60 -26.81
CA ALA A 325 -13.77 22.59 -25.81
C ALA A 325 -13.68 22.02 -24.39
N ASP A 326 -13.97 20.75 -24.23
CA ASP A 326 -13.96 20.04 -22.96
C ASP A 326 -12.58 19.87 -22.33
N TRP A 327 -11.53 19.82 -23.16
CA TRP A 327 -10.13 19.86 -22.70
C TRP A 327 -9.63 21.29 -22.43
N LEU A 328 -10.22 22.31 -23.07
CA LEU A 328 -9.79 23.71 -22.96
C LEU A 328 -10.58 24.53 -21.91
N ASN A 329 -11.75 24.07 -21.46
CA ASN A 329 -12.66 24.81 -20.56
C ASN A 329 -12.48 24.53 -19.05
N GLY A 330 -11.53 23.68 -18.64
CA GLY A 330 -11.32 23.30 -17.23
C GLY A 330 -10.67 24.36 -16.34
N ASP A 331 -9.96 25.35 -16.92
CA ASP A 331 -9.26 26.41 -16.18
C ASP A 331 -9.84 27.80 -16.54
N PRO A 332 -10.36 28.58 -15.54
CA PRO A 332 -10.87 29.93 -15.73
C PRO A 332 -9.87 30.97 -16.29
N LYS A 333 -8.58 30.65 -16.39
CA LYS A 333 -7.54 31.53 -16.96
C LYS A 333 -7.09 31.16 -18.38
N GLU A 334 -7.48 29.98 -18.89
CA GLU A 334 -6.91 29.36 -20.11
C GLU A 334 -7.92 29.01 -21.22
N GLY A 335 -9.22 29.26 -21.02
CA GLY A 335 -10.21 29.08 -22.08
C GLY A 335 -9.88 29.93 -23.31
N ASP A 336 -9.43 29.29 -24.39
CA ASP A 336 -9.10 29.92 -25.68
C ASP A 336 -10.28 29.74 -26.67
N PRO A 337 -11.33 30.58 -26.60
CA PRO A 337 -12.47 30.48 -27.52
C PRO A 337 -12.06 30.66 -28.99
N GLU A 338 -10.95 31.36 -29.27
CA GLU A 338 -10.39 31.50 -30.62
C GLU A 338 -9.80 30.18 -31.16
N VAL A 339 -9.23 29.34 -30.30
CA VAL A 339 -8.70 28.02 -30.69
C VAL A 339 -9.87 27.09 -30.96
N VAL A 340 -10.87 27.03 -30.07
CA VAL A 340 -12.10 26.24 -30.28
C VAL A 340 -12.82 26.65 -31.58
N ALA A 341 -12.90 27.95 -31.88
CA ALA A 341 -13.49 28.45 -33.13
C ALA A 341 -12.73 27.98 -34.38
N LYS A 342 -11.40 27.82 -34.32
CA LYS A 342 -10.63 27.21 -35.42
C LYS A 342 -10.95 25.74 -35.59
N TRP A 343 -11.08 25.00 -34.48
CA TRP A 343 -11.44 23.58 -34.50
C TRP A 343 -12.83 23.31 -35.09
N GLN A 344 -13.77 24.26 -35.02
CA GLN A 344 -15.05 24.18 -35.76
C GLN A 344 -14.85 24.06 -37.28
N SER A 345 -13.84 24.75 -37.84
CA SER A 345 -13.55 24.69 -39.28
C SER A 345 -12.82 23.41 -39.69
N PHE A 346 -12.27 22.65 -38.74
CA PHE A 346 -11.54 21.39 -38.98
C PHE A 346 -12.43 20.15 -38.83
N ALA A 347 -13.66 20.30 -38.34
CA ALA A 347 -14.58 19.19 -38.10
C ALA A 347 -14.96 18.42 -39.38
N GLU A 348 -14.83 19.05 -40.55
CA GLU A 348 -15.12 18.44 -41.87
C GLU A 348 -13.87 17.82 -42.53
N GLU A 349 -12.70 17.89 -41.88
CA GLU A 349 -11.48 17.27 -42.42
C GLU A 349 -11.50 15.74 -42.25
N PRO A 350 -10.92 14.95 -43.18
CA PRO A 350 -10.85 13.50 -43.05
C PRO A 350 -10.14 13.07 -41.76
N GLY A 351 -10.75 12.19 -40.97
CA GLY A 351 -10.22 11.71 -39.68
C GLY A 351 -10.61 12.55 -38.46
N ALA A 352 -11.34 13.66 -38.66
CA ALA A 352 -11.76 14.58 -37.59
C ALA A 352 -12.66 13.92 -36.54
N GLN A 353 -13.64 13.09 -36.96
CA GLN A 353 -14.54 12.41 -36.02
C GLN A 353 -13.81 11.35 -35.20
N GLN A 354 -12.89 10.60 -35.81
CA GLN A 354 -12.10 9.59 -35.11
C GLN A 354 -11.15 10.24 -34.10
N TYR A 355 -10.64 11.44 -34.41
CA TYR A 355 -9.87 12.23 -33.46
C TYR A 355 -10.74 12.74 -32.29
N ALA A 356 -12.01 13.09 -32.54
CA ALA A 356 -12.95 13.44 -31.46
C ALA A 356 -13.20 12.25 -30.52
N ASP A 357 -13.47 11.07 -31.10
CA ASP A 357 -13.68 9.83 -30.34
C ASP A 357 -12.42 9.46 -29.53
N PHE A 358 -11.24 9.68 -30.11
CA PHE A 358 -9.96 9.52 -29.43
C PHE A 358 -9.79 10.48 -28.24
N LEU A 359 -10.08 11.78 -28.40
CA LEU A 359 -10.00 12.77 -27.32
C LEU A 359 -10.95 12.46 -26.16
N ASN A 360 -12.15 11.95 -26.48
CA ASN A 360 -13.12 11.51 -25.49
C ASN A 360 -12.68 10.23 -24.78
N GLY A 361 -12.15 9.27 -25.54
CA GLY A 361 -11.51 8.06 -24.99
C GLY A 361 -10.35 8.42 -24.06
N LEU A 362 -9.52 9.39 -24.44
CA LEU A 362 -8.39 9.89 -23.66
C LEU A 362 -8.86 10.56 -22.36
N ARG A 363 -9.99 11.25 -22.36
CA ARG A 363 -10.56 11.88 -21.16
C ARG A 363 -11.13 10.85 -20.18
N ASN A 364 -11.55 9.70 -20.70
CA ASN A 364 -11.95 8.55 -19.90
C ASN A 364 -10.76 7.67 -19.46
N THR A 365 -9.51 8.08 -19.75
CA THR A 365 -8.31 7.43 -19.19
C THR A 365 -7.91 8.04 -17.86
N VAL A 366 -7.19 7.24 -17.06
CA VAL A 366 -6.75 7.55 -15.70
C VAL A 366 -5.92 8.84 -15.60
N ASN A 367 -5.25 9.27 -16.69
CA ASN A 367 -4.42 10.48 -16.72
C ASN A 367 -5.22 11.78 -16.83
N SER A 368 -6.53 11.72 -17.12
CA SER A 368 -7.35 12.92 -17.31
C SER A 368 -7.55 13.74 -16.05
N GLY A 369 -7.26 13.20 -14.85
CA GLY A 369 -7.30 13.93 -13.57
C GLY A 369 -6.00 14.66 -13.20
N ASN A 370 -4.91 14.49 -13.96
CA ASN A 370 -3.62 15.12 -13.68
C ASN A 370 -3.52 16.49 -14.38
N GLU A 371 -3.38 17.57 -13.60
CA GLU A 371 -3.28 18.95 -14.12
C GLU A 371 -2.17 19.14 -15.16
N GLY A 372 -1.00 18.50 -14.97
CA GLY A 372 0.11 18.56 -15.91
C GLY A 372 -0.16 17.81 -17.21
N PHE A 373 -0.91 16.70 -17.15
CA PHE A 373 -1.35 15.96 -18.33
C PHE A 373 -2.43 16.74 -19.10
N GLN A 374 -3.42 17.29 -18.40
CA GLN A 374 -4.45 18.16 -19.00
C GLN A 374 -3.82 19.36 -19.71
N GLN A 375 -2.83 20.00 -19.09
CA GLN A 375 -2.11 21.13 -19.71
C GLN A 375 -1.26 20.70 -20.91
N GLY A 376 -0.69 19.49 -20.88
CA GLY A 376 0.00 18.87 -22.02
C GLY A 376 -0.93 18.65 -23.22
N VAL A 377 -2.10 18.05 -22.99
CA VAL A 377 -3.12 17.84 -24.03
C VAL A 377 -3.63 19.18 -24.58
N ALA A 378 -3.89 20.16 -23.71
CA ALA A 378 -4.31 21.50 -24.12
C ALA A 378 -3.26 22.20 -25.01
N ASN A 379 -1.97 22.09 -24.69
CA ASN A 379 -0.89 22.65 -25.52
C ASN A 379 -0.82 21.96 -26.89
N ASP A 380 -1.02 20.65 -26.95
CA ASP A 380 -1.03 19.89 -28.21
C ASP A 380 -2.18 20.30 -29.12
N LEU A 381 -3.37 20.52 -28.55
CA LEU A 381 -4.52 21.05 -29.28
C LEU A 381 -4.26 22.45 -29.84
N ARG A 382 -3.55 23.30 -29.09
CA ARG A 382 -3.12 24.64 -29.56
C ARG A 382 -2.11 24.54 -30.71
N GLN A 383 -1.14 23.63 -30.63
CA GLN A 383 -0.12 23.44 -31.67
C GLN A 383 -0.70 22.83 -32.96
N ALA A 384 -1.57 21.82 -32.85
CA ALA A 384 -2.26 21.24 -34.00
C ALA A 384 -3.20 22.24 -34.69
N ALA A 385 -3.81 23.16 -33.94
CA ALA A 385 -4.59 24.25 -34.54
C ALA A 385 -3.73 25.22 -35.39
N ALA A 386 -2.46 25.40 -35.03
CA ALA A 386 -1.53 26.29 -35.72
C ALA A 386 -0.76 25.61 -36.87
N ASN A 387 -0.63 24.28 -36.86
CA ASN A 387 0.14 23.51 -37.84
C ASN A 387 -0.75 22.49 -38.60
N PRO A 388 -1.16 22.78 -39.85
CA PRO A 388 -2.00 21.89 -40.65
C PRO A 388 -1.40 20.51 -40.94
N GLN A 389 -0.07 20.41 -41.04
CA GLN A 389 0.61 19.13 -41.31
C GLN A 389 0.59 18.23 -40.07
N LEU A 390 0.83 18.82 -38.89
CA LEU A 390 0.75 18.11 -37.61
C LEU A 390 -0.69 17.65 -37.32
N ARG A 391 -1.69 18.50 -37.60
CA ARG A 391 -3.11 18.12 -37.44
C ARG A 391 -3.50 16.95 -38.33
N ALA A 392 -3.12 16.97 -39.61
CA ALA A 392 -3.39 15.86 -40.52
C ALA A 392 -2.74 14.54 -40.05
N GLN A 393 -1.53 14.61 -39.48
CA GLN A 393 -0.88 13.44 -38.88
C GLN A 393 -1.63 12.93 -37.65
N TYR A 394 -2.12 13.81 -36.78
CA TYR A 394 -2.92 13.40 -35.61
C TYR A 394 -4.24 12.74 -36.03
N PHE A 395 -4.90 13.25 -37.06
CA PHE A 395 -6.15 12.67 -37.56
C PHE A 395 -5.91 11.29 -38.17
N GLN A 396 -4.81 11.11 -38.91
CA GLN A 396 -4.45 9.80 -39.43
C GLN A 396 -4.09 8.80 -38.32
N LEU A 397 -3.33 9.23 -37.30
CA LEU A 397 -2.97 8.38 -36.16
C LEU A 397 -4.20 7.96 -35.34
N ALA A 398 -5.21 8.83 -35.21
CA ALA A 398 -6.47 8.49 -34.56
C ALA A 398 -7.37 7.60 -35.43
N LEU A 399 -7.35 7.78 -36.75
CA LEU A 399 -8.05 6.90 -37.70
C LEU A 399 -7.51 5.47 -37.61
N ASP A 400 -6.19 5.30 -37.62
CA ASP A 400 -5.52 3.98 -37.51
C ASP A 400 -5.77 3.32 -36.13
N ALA A 401 -6.09 4.11 -35.11
CA ALA A 401 -6.41 3.63 -33.76
C ALA A 401 -7.84 3.08 -33.62
N ASN A 402 -8.75 3.49 -34.51
CA ASN A 402 -10.18 3.13 -34.42
C ASN A 402 -10.56 1.93 -35.31
N GLU A 403 -9.70 1.55 -36.28
CA GLU A 403 -9.91 0.37 -37.16
C GLU A 403 -9.37 -0.95 -36.56
N SER A 404 -8.57 -0.90 -35.49
CA SER A 404 -8.07 -2.08 -34.77
C SER A 404 -8.20 -1.87 -33.25
N CYS A 405 -8.78 -2.86 -32.55
CA CYS A 405 -9.11 -2.96 -31.12
C CYS A 405 -8.51 -1.97 -30.11
N ALA A 406 -9.25 -1.76 -29.01
CA ALA A 406 -9.07 -0.78 -27.93
C ALA A 406 -7.66 -0.65 -27.28
N ASP A 407 -6.73 -1.55 -27.56
CA ASP A 407 -5.34 -1.62 -27.06
C ASP A 407 -4.37 -0.56 -27.64
N ARG A 408 -4.84 0.39 -28.46
CA ARG A 408 -3.94 1.34 -29.14
C ARG A 408 -4.05 2.81 -28.73
N ARG A 409 -4.94 3.21 -27.82
CA ARG A 409 -5.07 4.64 -27.45
C ARG A 409 -3.80 5.24 -26.81
N THR A 410 -3.10 4.48 -25.99
CA THR A 410 -1.81 4.87 -25.38
C THR A 410 -0.66 4.90 -26.41
N LEU A 411 -0.63 3.92 -27.32
CA LEU A 411 0.31 3.85 -28.46
C LEU A 411 0.08 4.99 -29.48
N THR A 412 -1.17 5.34 -29.74
CA THR A 412 -1.56 6.47 -30.59
C THR A 412 -1.19 7.80 -29.95
N TRP A 413 -1.36 7.94 -28.62
CA TRP A 413 -0.85 9.10 -27.89
C TRP A 413 0.67 9.22 -27.99
N ASN A 414 1.42 8.12 -27.78
CA ASN A 414 2.87 8.10 -27.95
C ASN A 414 3.30 8.47 -29.38
N GLY A 415 2.60 7.94 -30.40
CA GLY A 415 2.81 8.32 -31.80
C GLY A 415 2.53 9.80 -32.07
N MET A 416 1.53 10.40 -31.42
CA MET A 416 1.25 11.83 -31.50
C MET A 416 2.35 12.67 -30.83
N GLN A 417 2.87 12.22 -29.68
CA GLN A 417 4.02 12.87 -29.03
C GLN A 417 5.29 12.81 -29.92
N THR A 418 5.52 11.68 -30.61
CA THR A 418 6.60 11.52 -31.60
C THR A 418 6.42 12.50 -32.77
N ALA A 419 5.21 12.58 -33.33
CA ALA A 419 4.90 13.49 -34.45
C ALA A 419 5.09 14.97 -34.06
N ARG A 420 4.69 15.37 -32.85
CA ARG A 420 4.96 16.72 -32.31
C ARG A 420 6.45 17.02 -32.23
N LEU A 421 7.24 16.06 -31.74
CA LEU A 421 8.68 16.22 -31.61
C LEU A 421 9.35 16.40 -32.98
N ILE A 422 8.96 15.60 -33.97
CA ILE A 422 9.44 15.73 -35.35
C ILE A 422 9.10 17.12 -35.90
N ALA A 423 7.85 17.57 -35.73
CA ALA A 423 7.45 18.91 -36.16
C ALA A 423 8.22 20.04 -35.44
N ASN A 424 8.56 19.88 -34.17
CA ASN A 424 9.36 20.85 -33.43
C ASN A 424 10.81 20.90 -33.94
N VAL A 425 11.39 19.74 -34.28
CA VAL A 425 12.72 19.64 -34.91
C VAL A 425 12.72 20.30 -36.30
N GLU A 426 11.72 20.02 -37.12
CA GLU A 426 11.60 20.60 -38.48
C GLU A 426 11.41 22.12 -38.47
N ASN A 427 10.77 22.66 -37.42
CA ASN A 427 10.58 24.10 -37.24
C ASN A 427 11.79 24.81 -36.58
N GLY A 428 12.91 24.10 -36.36
CA GLY A 428 14.17 24.67 -35.87
C GLY A 428 14.20 25.00 -34.38
N LEU A 429 13.28 24.46 -33.56
CA LEU A 429 13.22 24.73 -32.12
C LEU A 429 14.42 24.17 -31.33
N TYR A 430 15.19 23.25 -31.92
CA TYR A 430 16.32 22.57 -31.26
C TYR A 430 17.69 22.91 -31.89
N ASP A 431 17.77 23.92 -32.75
CA ASP A 431 18.99 24.24 -33.53
C ASP A 431 20.15 24.84 -32.70
N ASN A 432 19.95 25.08 -31.39
CA ASN A 432 20.99 25.57 -30.48
C ASN A 432 21.59 24.42 -29.62
N ASN A 433 22.80 24.61 -29.07
CA ASN A 433 23.52 23.56 -28.35
C ASN A 433 22.77 22.99 -27.13
N GLU A 434 21.90 23.77 -26.48
CA GLU A 434 21.04 23.30 -25.39
C GLU A 434 19.83 22.50 -25.93
N GLY A 435 19.30 22.87 -27.10
CA GLY A 435 18.22 22.17 -27.79
C GLY A 435 18.63 20.79 -28.30
N VAL A 436 19.87 20.63 -28.76
CA VAL A 436 20.41 19.32 -29.19
C VAL A 436 20.55 18.35 -28.01
N ALA A 437 20.95 18.85 -26.82
CA ALA A 437 21.03 18.02 -25.62
C ALA A 437 19.63 17.57 -25.15
N ALA A 438 18.67 18.50 -25.11
CA ALA A 438 17.28 18.20 -24.79
C ALA A 438 16.64 17.23 -25.81
N LEU A 439 17.01 17.33 -27.09
CA LEU A 439 16.55 16.42 -28.15
C LEU A 439 17.11 15.00 -28.00
N VAL A 440 18.36 14.85 -27.55
CA VAL A 440 18.98 13.53 -27.29
C VAL A 440 18.32 12.84 -26.09
N ASP A 441 18.05 13.58 -25.01
CA ASP A 441 17.39 13.02 -23.84
C ASP A 441 15.94 12.63 -24.14
N LEU A 442 15.23 13.48 -24.88
CA LEU A 442 13.86 13.18 -25.32
C LEU A 442 13.83 12.03 -26.34
N GLY A 443 14.80 11.93 -27.26
CA GLY A 443 14.95 10.80 -28.18
C GLY A 443 15.22 9.47 -27.47
N ARG A 444 15.93 9.49 -26.33
CA ARG A 444 16.13 8.29 -25.49
C ARG A 444 14.85 7.88 -24.76
N VAL A 445 14.02 8.84 -24.35
CA VAL A 445 12.70 8.60 -23.75
C VAL A 445 11.76 8.00 -24.79
N MET A 446 11.69 8.58 -25.99
CA MET A 446 10.83 8.10 -27.07
C MET A 446 11.24 6.71 -27.59
N PHE A 447 12.55 6.43 -27.71
CA PHE A 447 13.05 5.10 -28.09
C PHE A 447 12.67 4.02 -27.06
N ARG A 448 12.58 4.38 -25.78
CA ARG A 448 12.16 3.46 -24.71
C ARG A 448 10.65 3.25 -24.69
N LEU A 449 9.87 4.27 -25.07
CA LEU A 449 8.41 4.18 -25.18
C LEU A 449 7.93 3.47 -26.45
N GLU A 450 8.71 3.44 -27.54
CA GLU A 450 8.40 2.68 -28.77
C GLU A 450 8.84 1.21 -28.72
N ALA A 451 9.74 0.87 -27.79
CA ALA A 451 10.19 -0.51 -27.56
C ALA A 451 9.30 -1.26 -26.54
N LEU A 452 8.33 -0.56 -25.95
CA LEU A 452 7.23 -1.05 -25.13
C LEU A 452 5.97 -1.13 -26.01
#